data_AF-A0A950D155-F1
#
_entry.id   AF-A0A950D155-F1
#
_cell.length_a   1.000
_cell.length_b   1.000
_cell.length_c   1.000
_cell.angle_alpha   90.00
_cell.angle_beta   90.00
_cell.angle_gamma   90.00
#
_symmetry.space_group_name_H-M   'P 1'
#
loop_
_entity.id
_entity.type
_entity.pdbx_description
1 polymer ?
#
loop_
_entity_poly.entity_id
_entity_poly.type
_entity_poly.pdbx_seq_one_letter_code
_entity_poly.pdbx_strand_id
1 'polypeptide(L)' 'MSRRPISASPTILLRISDGMSHMHRSFNDFSQAVRSAEAYAGAGFTVAMISATGRYLMGFDPRIRRVAI' A
#
# COMPACT_ATOMS: atom_id res chain seq x y z
N MET A 1 36.15 -2.03 2.18
CA MET A 1 34.91 -2.46 2.87
C MET A 1 33.73 -1.70 2.29
N SER A 2 33.01 -2.31 1.35
CA SER A 2 31.77 -1.73 0.80
C SER A 2 30.69 -1.86 1.88
N ARG A 3 30.34 -0.76 2.53
CA ARG A 3 29.21 -0.72 3.47
C ARG A 3 27.96 -0.95 2.63
N ARG A 4 27.41 -2.17 2.67
CA ARG A 4 26.05 -2.47 2.22
C ARG A 4 25.15 -1.35 2.71
N PRO A 5 24.36 -0.68 1.85
CA PRO A 5 23.36 0.25 2.35
C PRO A 5 22.42 -0.58 3.24
N ILE A 6 22.46 -0.31 4.54
CA ILE A 6 21.48 -0.84 5.48
C ILE A 6 20.15 -0.30 4.97
N SER A 7 19.29 -1.19 4.46
CA SER A 7 18.00 -0.86 3.85
C SER A 7 17.13 -0.11 4.87
N ALA A 8 17.26 1.21 4.90
CA ALA A 8 16.63 2.11 5.85
C ALA A 8 15.37 2.77 5.28
N SER A 9 14.68 2.11 4.34
CA SER A 9 13.40 2.61 3.83
C SER A 9 12.25 1.96 4.62
N PRO A 10 11.27 2.75 5.10
CA PRO A 10 10.06 2.17 5.66
C PRO A 10 9.37 1.36 4.55
N THR A 11 9.46 0.03 4.62
CA THR A 11 8.77 -0.81 3.65
C THR A 11 7.27 -0.59 3.86
N ILE A 12 6.55 -0.23 2.82
CA ILE A 12 5.10 -0.05 2.83
C ILE A 12 4.50 -1.31 2.25
N LEU A 13 3.59 -1.93 2.97
CA LEU A 13 2.92 -3.15 2.58
C LEU A 13 1.47 -2.86 2.24
N LEU A 14 1.08 -3.13 1.00
CA LEU A 14 -0.32 -3.17 0.60
C LEU A 14 -0.85 -4.57 0.87
N ARG A 15 -1.92 -4.67 1.66
CA ARG A 15 -2.78 -5.84 1.72
C ARG A 15 -3.93 -5.65 0.75
N ILE A 16 -4.04 -6.54 -0.22
CA ILE A 16 -5.00 -6.48 -1.32
C ILE A 16 -5.90 -7.70 -1.22
N SER A 17 -7.20 -7.54 -1.38
CA SER A 17 -8.16 -8.62 -1.32
C SER A 17 -9.30 -8.41 -2.31
N ASP A 18 -9.77 -9.51 -2.89
CA ASP A 18 -11.00 -9.58 -3.71
C ASP A 18 -12.21 -10.09 -2.88
N GLY A 19 -12.05 -10.25 -1.57
CA GLY A 19 -13.06 -10.82 -0.67
C GLY A 19 -12.97 -12.33 -0.49
N MET A 20 -12.24 -13.05 -1.35
CA MET A 20 -12.02 -14.51 -1.24
C MET A 20 -10.56 -14.84 -0.91
N SER A 21 -9.63 -14.07 -1.48
CA SER A 21 -8.19 -14.25 -1.40
C SER A 21 -7.51 -12.98 -0.93
N HIS A 22 -6.29 -13.15 -0.41
CA HIS A 22 -5.45 -12.06 0.07
C HIS A 22 -4.07 -12.11 -0.58
N MET A 23 -3.56 -10.94 -0.93
CA MET A 23 -2.25 -10.72 -1.52
C MET A 23 -1.54 -9.60 -0.78
N HIS A 24 -0.21 -9.69 -0.69
CA HIS A 24 0.63 -8.64 -0.13
C HIS A 24 1.62 -8.12 -1.16
N ARG A 25 1.82 -6.79 -1.19
CA ARG A 25 2.82 -6.16 -2.05
C ARG A 25 3.61 -5.10 -1.27
N SER A 26 4.93 -5.25 -1.24
CA SER A 26 5.83 -4.35 -0.53
C SER A 26 6.41 -3.30 -1.47
N PHE A 27 6.56 -2.07 -0.96
CA PHE A 27 7.12 -0.92 -1.64
C PHE A 27 8.15 -0.23 -0.73
N ASN A 28 9.20 0.32 -1.32
CA ASN A 28 10.16 1.16 -0.59
C ASN A 28 9.94 2.66 -0.84
N ASP A 29 8.92 2.99 -1.65
CA ASP A 29 8.54 4.33 -2.08
C ASP A 29 7.05 4.55 -1.82
N PHE A 30 6.73 5.61 -1.09
CA PHE A 30 5.36 5.93 -0.70
C PHE A 30 4.47 6.32 -1.87
N SER A 31 4.98 7.13 -2.80
CA SER A 31 4.24 7.55 -3.98
C SER A 31 3.90 6.37 -4.90
N GLN A 32 4.81 5.40 -5.03
CA GLN A 32 4.53 4.16 -5.75
C GLN A 32 3.50 3.28 -5.05
N ALA A 33 3.56 3.20 -3.71
CA ALA A 33 2.57 2.47 -2.93
C ALA A 33 1.17 3.07 -3.10
N VAL A 34 1.04 4.40 -3.05
CA VAL A 34 -0.24 5.12 -3.24
C VAL A 34 -0.81 4.87 -4.62
N ARG A 35 -0.04 5.12 -5.69
CA ARG A 35 -0.53 4.88 -7.07
C ARG A 35 -0.94 3.43 -7.31
N SER A 36 -0.19 2.48 -6.74
CA SER A 36 -0.53 1.07 -6.84
C SER A 36 -1.83 0.76 -6.08
N ALA A 37 -1.99 1.30 -4.88
CA ALA A 37 -3.18 1.12 -4.08
C ALA A 37 -4.44 1.69 -4.76
N GLU A 38 -4.32 2.87 -5.37
CA GLU A 38 -5.38 3.47 -6.20
C GLU A 38 -5.74 2.60 -7.40
N ALA A 39 -4.74 2.05 -8.11
CA ALA A 39 -4.98 1.16 -9.25
C ALA A 39 -5.72 -0.13 -8.84
N TYR A 40 -5.33 -0.76 -7.72
CA TYR A 40 -6.02 -1.94 -7.20
C TYR A 40 -7.43 -1.61 -6.71
N ALA A 41 -7.63 -0.47 -6.05
CA ALA A 41 -8.95 -0.01 -5.65
C ALA A 41 -9.85 0.27 -6.86
N GLY A 42 -9.31 0.89 -7.91
CA GLY A 42 -10.01 1.13 -9.18
C GLY A 42 -10.40 -0.17 -9.91
N ALA A 43 -9.65 -1.25 -9.70
CA ALA A 43 -9.97 -2.59 -10.20
C ALA A 43 -10.96 -3.36 -9.30
N GLY A 44 -11.47 -2.75 -8.22
CA GLY A 44 -12.47 -3.34 -7.33
C GLY A 44 -11.91 -4.16 -6.16
N PHE A 45 -10.59 -4.17 -5.97
CA PHE A 45 -9.98 -4.83 -4.81
C PHE A 45 -10.10 -3.94 -3.57
N THR A 46 -10.30 -4.58 -2.41
CA THR A 46 -10.12 -3.93 -1.11
C THR A 46 -8.63 -3.83 -0.81
N VAL A 47 -8.14 -2.61 -0.56
CA VAL A 47 -6.72 -2.35 -0.30
C VAL A 47 -6.55 -1.73 1.08
N ALA A 48 -5.55 -2.18 1.84
CA ALA A 48 -5.11 -1.58 3.09
C ALA A 48 -3.60 -1.33 3.05
N MET A 49 -3.16 -0.14 3.46
CA MET A 49 -1.75 0.25 3.46
C MET A 49 -1.17 0.19 4.87
N ILE A 50 -0.07 -0.53 5.04
CA ILE A 50 0.54 -0.85 6.33
C ILE A 50 2.01 -0.47 6.25
N SER A 51 2.59 0.19 7.25
CA SER A 51 4.05 0.25 7.36
C SER A 51 4.59 -1.12 7.77
N ALA A 52 5.77 -1.51 7.31
CA ALA A 52 6.44 -2.74 7.70
C ALA A 52 6.94 -2.72 9.15
N THR A 53 6.84 -1.55 9.82
CA THR A 53 6.94 -1.44 11.28
C THR A 53 5.62 -1.78 11.99
N GLY A 54 4.61 -2.27 11.26
CA GLY A 54 3.30 -2.67 11.77
C GLY A 54 2.35 -1.51 12.07
N ARG A 55 2.70 -0.26 11.73
CA ARG A 55 1.84 0.91 11.94
C ARG A 55 1.02 1.17 10.68
N TYR A 56 -0.30 1.28 10.84
CA TYR A 56 -1.16 1.68 9.74
C TYR A 56 -0.79 3.09 9.30
N LEU A 57 -0.46 3.27 8.02
CA LEU A 57 -0.18 4.59 7.46
C LEU A 57 -1.51 5.19 7.04
N MET A 58 -2.06 6.08 7.88
CA MET A 58 -3.35 6.76 7.65
C MET A 58 -3.42 7.60 6.36
N GLY A 59 -2.35 7.68 5.57
CA GLY A 59 -2.31 8.44 4.31
C GLY A 59 -3.08 7.81 3.15
N PHE A 60 -3.43 6.52 3.23
CA PHE A 60 -4.30 5.87 2.25
C PHE A 60 -5.71 5.75 2.83
N ASP A 61 -6.59 6.66 2.39
CA ASP A 61 -8.03 6.53 2.61
C ASP A 61 -8.66 5.89 1.35
N PRO A 62 -9.02 4.59 1.37
CA PRO A 62 -9.68 3.93 0.25
C PRO A 62 -11.09 4.47 -0.01
N ARG A 63 -11.63 5.31 0.89
CA ARG A 63 -12.90 6.03 0.70
C ARG A 63 -12.66 7.28 -0.12
N ILE A 64 -12.01 7.15 -1.29
CA ILE A 64 -12.32 8.07 -2.38
C ILE A 64 -13.83 7.97 -2.53
N ARG A 65 -14.49 8.98 -1.96
CA ARG A 65 -15.91 9.19 -2.02
C ARG A 65 -16.23 9.06 -3.48
N ARG A 66 -17.08 8.09 -3.79
CA ARG A 66 -18.02 8.21 -4.89
C ARG A 66 -18.67 9.58 -4.72
N VAL A 67 -18.14 10.60 -5.39
CA VAL A 67 -18.92 11.78 -5.70
C VAL A 67 -19.92 11.25 -6.71
N ALA A 68 -21.10 10.93 -6.23
CA ALA A 68 -22.27 10.84 -7.07
C ALA A 68 -22.60 12.27 -7.50
N ILE A 69 -22.29 12.59 -8.76
CA ILE A 69 -23.05 13.47 -9.66
C ILE A 69 -22.61 13.14 -11.08
#